data_AF-A0A2S6GYT4-F1
#
_entry.id   AF-A0A2S6GYT4-F1
#
_cell.length_a   1.000
_cell.length_b   1.000
_cell.length_c   1.000
_cell.angle_alpha   90.00
_cell.angle_beta   90.00
_cell.angle_gamma   90.00
#
_symmetry.space_group_name_H-M   'P 1'
#
loop_
_entity.id
_entity.type
_entity.pdbx_description
1 polymer ?
#
loop_
_entity_poly.entity_id
_entity_poly.type
_entity_poly.pdbx_seq_one_letter_code
_entity_poly.pdbx_strand_id
1 'polypeptide(L)'
;MTGDDLAARYEALRAAAADLVHHQTPHDPPVPYTAELDDLYQLLLAEQGSATRVESQAGSPDPTRFSLAFTDFRDDGSSAPYGLVELAAELRADLAGDRARGERLRGEPLRDVHVSELRALVIGQLLQEVADRLAPGPAVGMAEAGRDLAALATELSEKLINMTSL
;
A
#
# COMPACT_ATOMS: atom_id res chain seq x y z
N MET A 1 8.26 14.15 -23.91
CA MET A 1 8.82 14.06 -22.55
C MET A 1 9.78 12.88 -22.59
N THR A 2 11.08 13.11 -22.37
CA THR A 2 12.09 12.05 -22.48
C THR A 2 12.14 11.21 -21.20
N GLY A 3 12.67 9.97 -21.27
CA GLY A 3 12.77 9.08 -20.10
C GLY A 3 13.51 9.72 -18.91
N ASP A 4 14.48 10.58 -19.19
CA ASP A 4 15.22 11.35 -18.18
C ASP A 4 14.36 12.39 -17.45
N ASP A 5 13.36 12.98 -18.12
CA ASP A 5 12.42 13.93 -17.49
C ASP A 5 11.47 13.21 -16.53
N LEU A 6 11.08 11.98 -16.89
CA LEU A 6 10.21 11.15 -16.06
C LEU A 6 10.95 10.68 -14.81
N ALA A 7 12.20 10.24 -14.95
CA ALA A 7 13.05 9.84 -13.84
C ALA A 7 13.30 11.00 -12.87
N ALA A 8 13.61 12.19 -13.37
CA ALA A 8 13.81 13.39 -12.56
C ALA A 8 12.54 13.80 -11.79
N ARG A 9 11.37 13.64 -12.42
CA ARG A 9 10.08 13.95 -11.81
C ARG A 9 9.68 12.92 -10.74
N TYR A 10 9.94 11.64 -10.98
CA TYR A 10 9.77 10.58 -9.97
C TYR A 10 10.66 10.82 -8.76
N GLU A 11 11.88 11.25 -9.00
CA GLU A 11 12.85 11.55 -7.95
C GLU A 11 12.41 12.72 -7.07
N ALA A 12 11.89 13.78 -7.69
CA ALA A 12 11.34 14.93 -6.98
C ALA A 12 10.11 14.55 -6.14
N LEU A 13 9.22 13.70 -6.68
CA LEU A 13 8.05 13.20 -5.96
C LEU A 13 8.44 12.30 -4.78
N ARG A 14 9.43 11.42 -4.96
CA ARG A 14 9.93 10.54 -3.90
C ARG A 14 10.57 11.32 -2.77
N ALA A 15 11.33 12.37 -3.07
CA ALA A 15 11.90 13.29 -2.09
C ALA A 15 10.80 14.04 -1.31
N ALA A 16 9.80 14.57 -2.01
CA ALA A 16 8.67 15.26 -1.38
C ALA A 16 7.82 14.34 -0.48
N ALA A 17 7.61 13.08 -0.89
CA ALA A 17 6.91 12.09 -0.09
C ALA A 17 7.72 11.68 1.16
N ALA A 18 9.03 11.51 1.02
CA ALA A 18 9.92 11.24 2.15
C ALA A 18 9.91 12.41 3.16
N ASP A 19 9.96 13.65 2.68
CA ASP A 19 9.85 14.83 3.52
C ASP A 19 8.49 14.90 4.23
N LEU A 20 7.38 14.63 3.55
CA LEU A 20 6.05 14.61 4.17
C LEU A 20 5.96 13.58 5.29
N VAL A 21 6.45 12.35 5.06
CA VAL A 21 6.48 11.28 6.08
C VAL A 21 7.41 11.63 7.24
N HIS A 22 8.50 12.36 6.96
CA HIS A 22 9.43 12.84 7.98
C HIS A 22 8.82 13.95 8.85
N HIS A 23 8.00 14.84 8.26
CA HIS A 23 7.34 15.94 8.97
C HIS A 23 6.04 15.53 9.67
N GLN A 24 5.41 14.41 9.28
CA GLN A 24 4.18 13.92 9.90
C GLN A 24 4.42 12.96 11.08
N THR A 25 5.40 13.24 11.94
CA THR A 25 5.49 12.51 13.22
C THR A 25 6.12 13.40 14.29
N PRO A 26 5.56 13.57 15.51
CA PRO A 26 4.33 13.01 16.09
C PRO A 26 3.26 14.08 16.43
N HIS A 27 1.98 13.69 16.44
CA HIS A 27 1.00 14.35 17.31
C HIS A 27 0.44 13.34 18.30
N ASP A 28 0.89 13.52 19.54
CA ASP A 28 0.23 13.13 20.77
C ASP A 28 -0.45 14.42 21.30
N PRO A 29 -1.77 14.44 21.56
CA PRO A 29 -2.67 13.29 21.67
C PRO A 29 -3.18 12.76 20.32
N PRO A 30 -3.60 11.48 20.26
CA PRO A 30 -4.32 10.94 19.11
C PRO A 30 -5.55 11.80 18.82
N VAL A 31 -5.77 12.13 17.55
CA VAL A 31 -7.01 12.79 17.14
C VAL A 31 -8.16 11.88 17.59
N PRO A 32 -9.03 12.32 18.52
CA PRO A 32 -10.15 11.50 18.95
C PRO A 32 -11.01 11.20 17.73
N TYR A 33 -11.60 10.01 17.69
CA TYR A 33 -12.66 9.66 16.75
C TYR A 33 -13.75 10.75 16.87
N THR A 34 -13.77 11.69 15.93
CA THR A 34 -14.60 12.89 16.08
C THR A 34 -16.06 12.54 15.78
N ALA A 35 -16.99 13.31 16.33
CA ALA A 35 -18.43 13.06 16.12
C ALA A 35 -18.79 13.04 14.62
N GLU A 36 -18.04 13.77 13.80
CA GLU A 36 -18.22 13.83 12.35
C GLU A 36 -17.84 12.51 11.64
N LEU A 37 -16.86 11.76 12.17
CA LEU A 37 -16.51 10.42 11.64
C LEU A 37 -17.50 9.35 12.09
N ASP A 38 -18.07 9.51 13.28
CA ASP A 38 -19.13 8.63 13.77
C ASP A 38 -20.44 8.84 13.00
N ASP A 39 -20.79 10.09 12.70
CA ASP A 39 -21.93 10.46 11.86
C ASP A 39 -21.75 9.93 10.41
N LEU A 40 -20.55 10.02 9.85
CA LEU A 40 -20.23 9.45 8.53
C LEU A 40 -20.38 7.92 8.51
N TYR A 41 -19.92 7.25 9.57
CA TYR A 41 -20.02 5.79 9.72
C TYR A 41 -21.49 5.34 9.87
N GLN A 42 -22.30 6.08 10.65
CA GLN A 42 -23.73 5.80 10.79
C GLN A 42 -24.51 6.04 9.48
N LEU A 43 -24.14 7.05 8.71
CA LEU A 43 -24.70 7.30 7.37
C LEU A 43 -24.42 6.13 6.41
N LEU A 44 -23.18 5.61 6.41
CA LEU A 44 -22.78 4.44 5.61
C LEU A 44 -23.54 3.17 6.00
N LEU A 45 -23.74 2.93 7.31
CA LEU A 45 -24.52 1.78 7.79
C LEU A 45 -26.01 1.91 7.47
N ALA A 46 -26.57 3.12 7.54
CA ALA A 46 -27.97 3.38 7.20
C ALA A 46 -28.26 3.18 5.71
N GLU A 47 -27.32 3.52 4.82
CA GLU A 47 -27.42 3.20 3.38
C GLU A 47 -27.37 1.69 3.11
N GLN A 48 -26.63 0.92 3.92
CA GLN A 48 -26.52 -0.54 3.77
C GLN A 48 -27.74 -1.31 4.30
N GLY A 49 -28.53 -0.71 5.21
CA GLY A 49 -29.73 -1.31 5.78
C GLY A 49 -30.93 -1.41 4.84
N SER A 50 -30.92 -0.69 3.71
CA SER A 50 -31.89 -0.86 2.63
C SER A 50 -31.40 -1.94 1.68
N ALA A 51 -31.41 -3.20 2.14
CA ALA A 51 -31.00 -4.39 1.41
C ALA A 51 -31.94 -4.68 0.22
N THR A 52 -31.94 -3.79 -0.77
CA THR A 52 -32.14 -4.19 -2.15
C THR A 52 -30.84 -4.87 -2.53
N ARG A 53 -30.91 -6.16 -2.86
CA ARG A 53 -29.80 -6.94 -3.41
C ARG A 53 -28.99 -6.04 -4.34
N VAL A 54 -27.81 -5.62 -3.89
CA VAL A 54 -26.88 -4.88 -4.74
C VAL A 54 -26.47 -5.89 -5.80
N GLU A 55 -27.19 -5.90 -6.93
CA GLU A 55 -26.55 -6.22 -8.19
C GLU A 55 -25.31 -5.35 -8.21
N SER A 56 -24.13 -5.96 -8.05
CA SER A 56 -22.86 -5.28 -8.18
C SER A 56 -23.00 -4.37 -9.39
N GLN A 57 -22.97 -3.06 -9.18
CA GLN A 57 -22.97 -2.10 -10.28
C GLN A 57 -21.95 -2.63 -11.28
N ALA A 58 -22.39 -2.87 -12.52
CA ALA A 58 -21.49 -3.17 -13.61
C ALA A 58 -20.45 -2.04 -13.65
N GLY A 59 -19.27 -2.25 -13.06
CA GLY A 59 -18.27 -1.21 -12.90
C GLY A 59 -17.39 -1.25 -11.64
N SER A 60 -17.78 -1.91 -10.54
CA SER A 60 -16.86 -2.00 -9.37
C SER A 60 -15.86 -3.16 -9.56
N PRO A 61 -14.54 -2.91 -9.46
CA PRO A 61 -13.53 -3.94 -9.63
C PRO A 61 -13.61 -5.01 -8.54
N ASP A 62 -13.53 -6.27 -8.95
CA ASP A 62 -13.52 -7.42 -8.04
C ASP A 62 -12.29 -7.36 -7.12
N PRO A 63 -12.46 -7.14 -5.80
CA PRO A 63 -11.35 -6.98 -4.87
C PRO A 63 -10.53 -8.26 -4.68
N THR A 64 -11.05 -9.41 -5.12
CA THR A 64 -10.31 -10.67 -5.09
C THR A 64 -9.32 -10.80 -6.25
N ARG A 65 -9.39 -9.90 -7.24
CA ARG A 65 -8.57 -9.93 -8.47
C ARG A 65 -7.82 -8.62 -8.72
N PHE A 66 -8.37 -7.51 -8.26
CA PHE A 66 -7.85 -6.16 -8.52
C PHE A 66 -7.62 -5.41 -7.22
N SER A 67 -6.61 -4.53 -7.24
CA SER A 67 -6.34 -3.59 -6.17
C SER A 67 -7.43 -2.52 -6.10
N LEU A 68 -7.87 -2.22 -4.88
CA LEU A 68 -8.74 -1.07 -4.61
C LEU A 68 -7.95 0.23 -4.40
N ALA A 69 -6.64 0.12 -4.18
CA ALA A 69 -5.76 1.26 -3.90
C ALA A 69 -5.01 1.76 -5.14
N PHE A 70 -4.83 0.91 -6.15
CA PHE A 70 -4.08 1.22 -7.37
C PHE A 70 -4.98 1.18 -8.59
N THR A 71 -4.78 2.14 -9.49
CA THR A 71 -5.44 2.25 -10.78
C THR A 71 -4.37 2.36 -11.85
N ASP A 72 -4.51 1.56 -12.91
CA ASP A 72 -3.65 1.63 -14.10
C ASP A 72 -4.11 2.82 -14.95
N PHE A 73 -3.32 3.89 -15.02
CA PHE A 73 -3.60 5.07 -15.85
C PHE A 73 -2.80 4.99 -17.14
N ARG A 74 -3.50 5.06 -18.28
CA ARG A 74 -2.90 4.89 -19.61
C ARG A 74 -2.67 6.22 -20.30
N ASP A 75 -1.74 6.22 -21.25
CA ASP A 75 -1.36 7.41 -22.03
C ASP A 75 -2.51 7.98 -22.87
N ASP A 76 -3.53 7.18 -23.17
CA ASP A 76 -4.75 7.60 -23.87
C ASP A 76 -5.79 8.26 -22.94
N GLY A 77 -5.45 8.43 -21.65
CA GLY A 77 -6.32 9.01 -20.63
C GLY A 77 -7.36 8.03 -20.07
N SER A 78 -7.35 6.77 -20.51
CA SER A 78 -8.18 5.73 -19.91
C SER A 78 -7.58 5.22 -18.60
N SER A 79 -8.42 4.60 -17.78
CA SER A 79 -7.99 3.89 -16.58
C SER A 79 -8.56 2.48 -16.52
N ALA A 80 -7.82 1.58 -15.89
CA ALA A 80 -8.24 0.22 -15.65
C ALA A 80 -7.96 -0.19 -14.20
N PRO A 81 -8.75 -1.13 -13.63
CA PRO A 81 -8.42 -1.76 -12.36
C PRO A 81 -7.05 -2.43 -12.43
N TYR A 82 -6.23 -2.20 -11.41
CA TYR A 82 -4.88 -2.70 -11.36
C TYR A 82 -4.86 -4.15 -10.83
N GLY A 83 -4.29 -5.10 -11.57
CA GLY A 83 -4.34 -6.53 -11.21
C GLY A 83 -3.45 -6.88 -10.01
N LEU A 84 -3.93 -7.71 -9.08
CA LEU A 84 -3.14 -8.12 -7.90
C LEU A 84 -1.90 -8.96 -8.27
N VAL A 85 -2.01 -9.79 -9.30
CA VAL A 85 -0.89 -10.62 -9.80
C VAL A 85 0.20 -9.75 -10.43
N GLU A 86 -0.22 -8.77 -11.24
CA GLU A 86 0.69 -7.79 -11.85
C GLU A 86 1.38 -6.95 -10.79
N LEU A 87 0.62 -6.47 -9.79
CA LEU A 87 1.15 -5.70 -8.67
C LEU A 87 2.20 -6.50 -7.89
N ALA A 88 1.95 -7.78 -7.63
CA ALA A 88 2.91 -8.64 -6.94
C ALA A 88 4.19 -8.84 -7.78
N ALA A 89 4.08 -8.97 -9.10
CA ALA A 89 5.23 -9.12 -9.98
C ALA A 89 6.07 -7.85 -10.05
N GLU A 90 5.43 -6.68 -10.19
CA GLU A 90 6.11 -5.39 -10.21
C GLU A 90 6.82 -5.09 -8.90
N LEU A 91 6.13 -5.25 -7.76
CA LEU A 91 6.74 -5.02 -6.44
C LEU A 91 7.95 -5.94 -6.20
N ARG A 92 7.90 -7.19 -6.67
CA ARG A 92 9.07 -8.08 -6.60
C ARG A 92 10.21 -7.62 -7.49
N ALA A 93 9.91 -7.14 -8.70
CA ALA A 93 10.93 -6.61 -9.60
C ALA A 93 11.59 -5.36 -9.01
N ASP A 94 10.80 -4.46 -8.44
CA ASP A 94 11.28 -3.26 -7.75
C ASP A 94 12.17 -3.62 -6.55
N LEU A 95 11.71 -4.52 -5.69
CA LEU A 95 12.48 -4.98 -4.52
C LEU A 95 13.76 -5.74 -4.91
N ALA A 96 13.76 -6.46 -6.03
CA ALA A 96 14.96 -7.11 -6.54
C ALA A 96 15.97 -6.12 -7.14
N GLY A 97 15.48 -4.98 -7.62
CA GLY A 97 16.29 -3.86 -8.11
C GLY A 97 16.77 -2.90 -7.01
N ASP A 98 16.25 -3.04 -5.78
CA ASP A 98 16.63 -2.19 -4.66
C ASP A 98 18.09 -2.44 -4.24
N ARG A 99 18.76 -1.34 -3.87
CA ARG A 99 20.16 -1.34 -3.45
C ARG A 99 20.27 -1.80 -1.99
N ALA A 100 21.42 -2.40 -1.65
CA ALA A 100 21.69 -2.75 -0.27
C ALA A 100 21.81 -1.51 0.63
N ARG A 101 21.59 -1.67 1.94
CA ARG A 101 21.83 -0.60 2.92
C ARG A 101 23.27 -0.07 2.77
N GLY A 102 23.42 1.25 2.70
CA GLY A 102 24.72 1.89 2.52
C GLY A 102 25.22 1.96 1.07
N GLU A 103 24.55 1.28 0.13
CA GLU A 103 24.91 1.30 -1.29
C GLU A 103 24.31 2.54 -2.00
N ARG A 104 25.14 3.22 -2.80
CA ARG A 104 24.74 4.40 -3.58
C ARG A 104 25.54 4.49 -4.86
N LEU A 105 24.96 5.08 -5.90
CA LEU A 105 25.73 5.42 -7.09
C LEU A 105 26.73 6.54 -6.79
N ARG A 106 27.82 6.58 -7.56
CA ARG A 106 28.86 7.58 -7.39
C ARG A 106 28.29 8.97 -7.67
N GLY A 107 28.26 9.81 -6.64
CA GLY A 107 27.72 11.18 -6.71
C GLY A 107 26.30 11.33 -6.19
N GLU A 108 25.59 10.24 -5.91
CA GLU A 108 24.26 10.30 -5.28
C GLU A 108 24.36 10.39 -3.74
N PRO A 109 23.40 11.05 -3.07
CA PRO A 109 23.32 11.04 -1.62
C PRO A 109 22.96 9.63 -1.10
N LEU A 110 23.33 9.34 0.15
CA LEU A 110 22.82 8.15 0.84
C LEU A 110 21.33 8.37 1.14
N ARG A 111 20.50 7.37 0.84
CA ARG A 111 19.03 7.45 0.97
C ARG A 111 18.44 6.43 1.94
N ASP A 112 19.28 5.91 2.84
CA ASP A 112 18.84 5.00 3.87
C ASP A 112 17.78 5.69 4.75
N VAL A 113 16.58 5.12 4.79
CA VAL A 113 15.51 5.61 5.67
C VAL A 113 15.69 4.98 7.04
N HIS A 114 15.83 5.82 8.07
CA HIS A 114 15.83 5.34 9.45
C HIS A 114 14.39 5.12 9.91
N VAL A 115 14.04 3.86 10.15
CA VAL A 115 12.75 3.46 10.71
C VAL A 115 12.97 3.14 12.18
N SER A 116 12.26 3.85 13.08
CA SER A 116 12.31 3.54 14.50
C SER A 116 11.64 2.20 14.78
N GLU A 117 12.02 1.56 15.89
CA GLU A 117 11.44 0.28 16.34
C GLU A 117 9.91 0.31 16.36
N LEU A 118 9.31 1.32 17.01
CA LEU A 118 7.85 1.45 17.06
C LEU A 118 7.21 1.57 15.66
N ARG A 119 7.83 2.32 14.74
CA ARG A 119 7.32 2.43 13.37
C ARG A 119 7.45 1.12 12.61
N ALA A 120 8.56 0.41 12.77
CA ALA A 120 8.77 -0.89 12.14
C ALA A 120 7.75 -1.93 12.62
N LEU A 121 7.42 -1.94 13.92
CA LEU A 121 6.36 -2.78 14.48
C LEU A 121 4.99 -2.45 13.90
N VAL A 122 4.62 -1.16 13.85
CA VAL A 122 3.34 -0.72 13.28
C VAL A 122 3.25 -1.10 11.80
N ILE A 123 4.29 -0.81 11.00
CA ILE A 123 4.31 -1.15 9.58
C ILE A 123 4.24 -2.67 9.39
N GLY A 124 4.98 -3.45 10.18
CA GLY A 124 4.92 -4.91 10.13
C GLY A 124 3.52 -5.45 10.44
N GLN A 125 2.87 -4.96 11.48
CA GLN A 125 1.48 -5.35 11.80
C GLN A 125 0.51 -4.99 10.67
N LEU A 126 0.63 -3.81 10.07
CA LEU A 126 -0.20 -3.42 8.93
C LEU A 126 0.03 -4.31 7.72
N LEU A 127 1.27 -4.72 7.46
CA LEU A 127 1.60 -5.67 6.39
C LEU A 127 1.03 -7.06 6.67
N GLN A 128 1.02 -7.52 7.93
CA GLN A 128 0.39 -8.78 8.29
C GLN A 128 -1.13 -8.73 8.06
N GLU A 129 -1.78 -7.64 8.47
CA GLU A 129 -3.20 -7.42 8.23
C GLU A 129 -3.54 -7.38 6.72
N VAL A 130 -2.65 -6.82 5.90
CA VAL A 130 -2.78 -6.87 4.44
C VAL A 130 -2.63 -8.29 3.92
N ALA A 131 -1.64 -9.05 4.42
CA ALA A 131 -1.44 -10.43 4.04
C ALA A 131 -2.66 -11.29 4.35
N ASP A 132 -3.23 -11.16 5.55
CA ASP A 132 -4.39 -11.93 6.00
C ASP A 132 -5.65 -11.61 5.16
N ARG A 133 -5.78 -10.36 4.68
CA ARG A 133 -6.90 -9.95 3.80
C ARG A 133 -6.72 -10.39 2.35
N LEU A 134 -5.50 -10.67 1.90
CA LEU A 134 -5.19 -11.08 0.53
C LEU A 134 -5.04 -12.60 0.38
N ALA A 135 -4.70 -13.29 1.46
CA ALA A 135 -4.50 -14.73 1.46
C ALA A 135 -5.83 -15.46 1.23
N PRO A 136 -5.84 -16.55 0.44
CA PRO A 136 -7.01 -17.42 0.32
C PRO A 136 -7.48 -17.84 1.72
N GLY A 137 -8.76 -17.60 2.03
CA GLY A 137 -9.25 -17.74 3.40
C GLY A 137 -10.61 -17.10 3.63
N PRO A 138 -11.00 -16.93 4.91
CA PRO A 138 -12.33 -16.44 5.28
C PRO A 138 -12.70 -15.07 4.69
N ALA A 139 -11.71 -14.20 4.42
CA ALA A 139 -11.94 -12.84 3.92
C ALA A 139 -12.20 -12.77 2.41
N VAL A 140 -11.53 -13.60 1.60
CA VAL A 140 -11.55 -13.52 0.12
C VAL A 140 -11.97 -14.83 -0.57
N GLY A 141 -12.25 -15.89 0.20
CA GLY A 141 -12.61 -17.21 -0.31
C GLY A 141 -11.41 -17.96 -0.91
N MET A 142 -11.66 -18.73 -1.97
CA MET A 142 -10.65 -19.54 -2.65
C MET A 142 -9.90 -18.77 -3.75
N ALA A 143 -10.00 -17.44 -3.75
CA ALA A 143 -9.38 -16.60 -4.78
C ALA A 143 -7.85 -16.58 -4.61
N GLU A 144 -7.14 -16.87 -5.70
CA GLU A 144 -5.68 -17.07 -5.67
C GLU A 144 -4.87 -15.85 -6.09
N ALA A 145 -5.51 -14.85 -6.69
CA ALA A 145 -4.80 -13.71 -7.27
C ALA A 145 -4.05 -12.87 -6.21
N GLY A 146 -4.51 -12.90 -4.95
CA GLY A 146 -3.85 -12.22 -3.83
C GLY A 146 -2.73 -13.01 -3.14
N ARG A 147 -2.58 -14.32 -3.42
CA ARG A 147 -1.64 -15.21 -2.70
C ARG A 147 -0.21 -14.68 -2.72
N ASP A 148 0.26 -14.27 -3.88
CA ASP A 148 1.62 -13.83 -4.09
C ASP A 148 1.92 -12.51 -3.37
N LEU A 149 0.96 -11.59 -3.40
CA LEU A 149 1.05 -10.32 -2.70
C LEU A 149 0.96 -10.50 -1.18
N ALA A 150 0.13 -11.46 -0.72
CA ALA A 150 0.07 -11.85 0.68
C ALA A 150 1.42 -12.39 1.17
N ALA A 151 2.03 -13.31 0.43
CA ALA A 151 3.34 -13.85 0.77
C ALA A 151 4.43 -12.75 0.85
N LEU A 152 4.41 -11.80 -0.09
CA LEU A 152 5.33 -10.67 -0.08
C LEU A 152 5.12 -9.77 1.16
N ALA A 153 3.87 -9.48 1.50
CA ALA A 153 3.53 -8.68 2.67
C ALA A 153 3.96 -9.37 3.98
N THR A 154 3.77 -10.69 4.08
CA THR A 154 4.28 -11.49 5.21
C THR A 154 5.80 -11.41 5.32
N GLU A 155 6.53 -11.61 4.21
CA GLU A 155 8.00 -11.56 4.20
C GLU A 155 8.53 -10.18 4.66
N LEU A 156 7.92 -9.09 4.19
CA LEU A 156 8.31 -7.73 4.58
C LEU A 156 7.96 -7.43 6.04
N SER A 157 6.81 -7.93 6.52
CA SER A 157 6.42 -7.84 7.93
C SER A 157 7.46 -8.50 8.82
N GLU A 158 7.81 -9.76 8.54
CA GLU A 158 8.81 -10.51 9.30
C GLU A 158 10.17 -9.82 9.29
N LYS A 159 10.62 -9.32 8.13
CA LYS A 159 11.88 -8.57 8.02
C LYS A 159 11.88 -7.33 8.91
N LEU A 160 10.82 -6.52 8.87
CA LEU A 160 10.73 -5.30 9.68
C LEU A 160 10.69 -5.60 11.17
N ILE A 161 9.89 -6.59 11.60
CA ILE A 161 9.80 -7.00 13.00
C ILE A 161 11.14 -7.55 13.48
N ASN A 162 11.81 -8.39 12.70
CA ASN A 162 13.12 -8.94 13.07
C ASN A 162 14.20 -7.86 13.20
N MET A 163 14.12 -6.78 12.41
CA MET A 163 15.02 -5.63 12.55
C MET A 163 14.83 -4.84 13.84
N THR A 164 13.71 -5.01 14.55
CA THR A 164 13.47 -4.35 15.85
C THR A 164 14.00 -5.11 17.06
N SER A 165 14.26 -6.41 16.90
CA SER A 165 14.71 -7.28 18.00
C SER A 165 16.24 -7.37 18.10
N LEU A 166 16.98 -6.58 17.32
CA LEU A 166 18.45 -6.48 17.28
C LEU A 166 18.92 -5.20 17.97
#